data_AF-A0A935QUY0-F1
#
_entry.id   AF-A0A935QUY0-F1
#
_cell.length_a   1.000
_cell.length_b   1.000
_cell.length_c   1.000
_cell.angle_alpha   90.00
_cell.angle_beta   90.00
_cell.angle_gamma   90.00
#
_symmetry.space_group_name_H-M   'P 1'
#
loop_
_entity.id
_entity.type
_entity.pdbx_description
1 polymer ?
#
loop_
_entity_poly.entity_id
_entity_poly.type
_entity_poly.pdbx_seq_one_letter_code
_entity_poly.pdbx_strand_id
1 'polypeptide(L)'
;MTGSAPPESSLRRAPDPAYARRVIGLGVAAALLALPRIAPATVAEQRARLPPPAECDDPITGTWKAHTYRAEREQWTEWTLILRRSEDDKERLVGEIINHSWYGGAELTAPPTCEHTRAHWVVSTDAEGYVTNGDIHVQGLGEWRLDEAVCGPGPGGYNLDHFSGALEHSLHEFQSVNNDGGVSVNEPTVFRRVLCLTGGDQPRVDLKPPPPFLPPPRGCELW
;
A
#
# COMPACT_ATOMS: atom_id res chain seq x y z
N MET A 1 -32.36 81.99 27.79
CA MET A 1 -30.92 81.63 27.88
C MET A 1 -30.86 80.18 28.33
N THR A 2 -30.75 79.25 27.39
CA THR A 2 -30.64 77.81 27.65
C THR A 2 -29.61 77.27 26.66
N GLY A 3 -28.40 76.99 27.15
CA GLY A 3 -27.29 76.50 26.37
C GLY A 3 -27.39 74.99 26.16
N SER A 4 -27.32 74.55 24.91
CA SER A 4 -27.18 73.15 24.53
C SER A 4 -25.70 72.81 24.40
N ALA A 5 -25.23 71.83 25.18
CA ALA A 5 -23.91 71.23 25.03
C ALA A 5 -23.88 70.30 23.80
N PRO A 6 -22.73 70.17 23.11
CA PRO A 6 -22.61 69.28 21.96
C PRO A 6 -22.41 67.82 22.42
N PRO A 7 -22.79 66.82 21.59
CA PRO A 7 -22.63 65.41 21.94
C PRO A 7 -21.15 64.99 21.88
N GLU A 8 -20.71 64.26 22.91
CA GLU A 8 -19.41 63.59 22.94
C GLU A 8 -19.28 62.60 21.78
N SER A 9 -18.28 62.82 20.93
CA SER A 9 -17.91 61.90 19.87
C SER A 9 -17.26 60.65 20.47
N SER A 10 -17.99 59.53 20.46
CA SER A 10 -17.45 58.22 20.81
C SER A 10 -16.38 57.81 19.78
N LEU A 11 -15.11 58.03 20.11
CA LEU A 11 -13.96 57.55 19.35
C LEU A 11 -13.98 56.02 19.34
N ARG A 12 -14.44 55.43 18.23
CA ARG A 12 -14.31 53.99 17.96
C ARG A 12 -12.81 53.67 17.89
N ARG A 13 -12.31 53.01 18.93
CA ARG A 13 -10.94 52.53 19.03
C ARG A 13 -10.70 51.57 17.86
N ALA A 14 -9.81 51.94 16.95
CA ALA A 14 -9.41 51.06 15.86
C ALA A 14 -8.82 49.77 16.46
N PRO A 15 -9.25 48.58 16.00
CA PRO A 15 -8.74 47.33 16.53
C PRO A 15 -7.24 47.22 16.26
N ASP A 16 -6.50 46.83 17.29
CA ASP A 16 -5.05 46.71 17.27
C ASP A 16 -4.62 45.71 16.18
N PRO A 17 -3.80 46.13 15.19
CA PRO A 17 -3.32 45.25 14.12
C PRO A 17 -2.52 44.04 14.62
N ALA A 18 -2.02 44.07 15.87
CA ALA A 18 -1.39 42.93 16.51
C ALA A 18 -2.38 41.80 16.85
N TYR A 19 -3.65 42.13 17.12
CA TYR A 19 -4.70 41.13 17.41
C TYR A 19 -5.08 40.35 16.14
N ALA A 20 -5.25 41.05 15.00
CA ALA A 20 -5.58 40.44 13.72
C ALA A 20 -4.49 39.44 13.26
N ARG A 21 -3.21 39.76 13.45
CA ARG A 21 -2.09 38.87 13.10
C ARG A 21 -2.04 37.59 13.93
N ARG A 22 -2.41 37.66 15.22
CA ARG A 22 -2.46 36.48 16.11
C ARG A 22 -3.60 35.54 15.76
N VAL A 23 -4.78 36.07 15.43
CA VAL A 23 -5.95 35.26 15.06
C VAL A 23 -5.73 34.55 13.71
N ILE A 24 -5.12 35.22 12.73
CA ILE A 24 -4.80 34.62 11.43
C ILE A 24 -3.73 33.52 11.57
N GLY A 25 -2.69 33.74 12.38
CA GLY A 25 -1.64 32.74 12.61
C GLY A 25 -2.16 31.44 13.28
N LEU A 26 -3.07 31.57 14.24
CA LEU A 26 -3.72 30.43 14.91
C LEU A 26 -4.67 29.67 13.97
N GLY A 27 -5.42 30.38 13.12
CA GLY A 27 -6.33 29.76 12.15
C GLY A 27 -5.62 28.90 11.10
N VAL A 28 -4.47 29.36 10.59
CA VAL A 28 -3.67 28.62 9.60
C VAL A 28 -3.00 27.38 10.21
N ALA A 29 -2.49 27.47 11.44
CA ALA A 29 -1.90 26.32 12.13
C ALA A 29 -2.95 25.23 12.45
N ALA A 30 -4.16 25.62 12.86
CA ALA A 30 -5.26 24.69 13.08
C ALA A 30 -5.75 24.03 11.78
N ALA A 31 -5.81 24.78 10.67
CA ALA A 31 -6.18 24.23 9.37
C ALA A 31 -5.16 23.21 8.84
N LEU A 32 -3.85 23.43 9.07
CA LEU A 32 -2.80 22.50 8.67
C LEU A 32 -2.76 21.20 9.51
N LEU A 33 -3.26 21.23 10.75
CA LEU A 33 -3.39 20.05 11.61
C LEU A 33 -4.69 19.26 11.37
N ALA A 34 -5.72 19.90 10.80
CA ALA A 34 -7.02 19.29 10.51
C ALA A 34 -7.10 18.66 9.11
N LEU A 35 -6.10 18.86 8.25
CA LEU A 35 -6.04 18.17 6.97
C LEU A 35 -5.61 16.71 7.21
N PRO A 36 -6.48 15.71 6.93
CA PRO A 36 -6.08 14.32 6.99
C PRO A 36 -4.92 14.15 6.01
N ARG A 37 -3.73 13.83 6.52
CA ARG A 37 -2.61 13.43 5.67
C ARG A 37 -3.06 12.13 5.00
N ILE A 38 -3.36 12.21 3.70
CA ILE A 38 -3.39 11.05 2.80
C ILE A 38 -1.92 10.63 2.66
N ALA A 39 -1.37 10.05 3.73
CA ALA A 39 -0.06 9.46 3.69
C ALA A 39 -0.17 8.15 2.88
N PRO A 40 0.84 7.82 2.06
CA PRO A 40 0.94 6.49 1.47
C PRO A 40 0.80 5.43 2.58
N ALA A 41 0.17 4.29 2.26
CA ALA A 41 0.01 3.20 3.22
C ALA A 41 1.37 2.86 3.84
N THR A 42 1.47 2.99 5.16
CA THR A 42 2.77 2.84 5.83
C THR A 42 3.23 1.37 5.77
N VAL A 43 4.54 1.13 5.84
CA VAL A 43 5.11 -0.23 5.95
C VAL A 43 4.43 -1.03 7.06
N ALA A 44 4.14 -0.39 8.21
CA ALA A 44 3.46 -1.02 9.33
C ALA A 44 2.02 -1.44 8.99
N GLU A 45 1.28 -0.62 8.23
CA GLU A 45 -0.06 -0.95 7.77
C GLU A 45 -0.05 -2.09 6.75
N GLN A 46 0.87 -2.08 5.78
CA GLN A 46 1.02 -3.19 4.83
C GLN A 46 1.29 -4.49 5.60
N ARG A 47 2.26 -4.46 6.51
CA ARG A 47 2.65 -5.59 7.37
C ARG A 47 1.49 -6.17 8.17
N ALA A 48 0.63 -5.32 8.72
CA ALA A 48 -0.50 -5.73 9.55
C ALA A 48 -1.57 -6.53 8.78
N ARG A 49 -1.60 -6.41 7.44
CA ARG A 49 -2.54 -7.13 6.57
C ARG A 49 -2.03 -8.48 6.09
N LEU A 50 -0.74 -8.78 6.30
CA LEU A 50 -0.11 -9.99 5.78
C LEU A 50 -0.37 -11.18 6.70
N PRO A 51 -0.56 -12.40 6.14
CA PRO A 51 -0.61 -13.63 6.93
C PRO A 51 0.63 -13.82 7.82
N PRO A 52 0.60 -14.74 8.80
CA PRO A 52 1.79 -15.10 9.57
C PRO A 52 2.96 -15.55 8.68
N PRO A 53 4.22 -15.27 9.08
CA PRO A 53 5.38 -15.69 8.30
C PRO A 53 5.60 -17.20 8.37
N ALA A 54 6.18 -17.76 7.31
CA ALA A 54 6.66 -19.13 7.25
C ALA A 54 8.17 -19.22 7.50
N GLU A 55 8.54 -20.12 8.40
CA GLU A 55 9.93 -20.50 8.68
C GLU A 55 10.37 -21.57 7.67
N CYS A 56 11.29 -21.21 6.78
CA CYS A 56 11.75 -22.07 5.69
C CYS A 56 13.27 -22.18 5.72
N ASP A 57 13.79 -23.35 5.30
CA ASP A 57 15.23 -23.62 5.24
C ASP A 57 15.97 -22.68 4.28
N ASP A 58 15.42 -22.49 3.07
CA ASP A 58 15.92 -21.48 2.14
C ASP A 58 15.33 -20.10 2.55
N PRO A 59 16.16 -19.07 2.76
CA PRO A 59 15.70 -17.73 3.14
C PRO A 59 14.90 -17.00 2.04
N ILE A 60 14.94 -17.47 0.79
CA ILE A 60 14.37 -16.78 -0.38
C ILE A 60 13.31 -17.62 -1.09
N THR A 61 13.57 -18.91 -1.27
CA THR A 61 12.60 -19.80 -1.93
C THR A 61 11.30 -19.87 -1.11
N GLY A 62 10.16 -19.65 -1.76
CA GLY A 62 8.88 -19.54 -1.06
C GLY A 62 7.80 -18.81 -1.83
N THR A 63 6.62 -18.76 -1.24
CA THR A 63 5.54 -17.86 -1.66
C THR A 63 5.56 -16.61 -0.79
N TRP A 64 5.66 -15.45 -1.42
CA TRP A 64 5.71 -14.15 -0.78
C TRP A 64 4.45 -13.37 -1.10
N LYS A 65 3.79 -12.79 -0.10
CA LYS A 65 2.60 -11.96 -0.29
C LYS A 65 2.85 -10.52 0.13
N ALA A 66 2.35 -9.57 -0.67
CA ALA A 66 2.21 -8.17 -0.28
C ALA A 66 0.74 -7.73 -0.46
N HIS A 67 0.34 -6.68 0.25
CA HIS A 67 -1.02 -6.16 0.19
C HIS A 67 -0.99 -4.63 0.35
N THR A 68 -1.36 -3.93 -0.73
CA THR A 68 -1.22 -2.48 -0.85
C THR A 68 -2.56 -1.83 -1.19
N TYR A 69 -2.71 -0.57 -0.74
CA TYR A 69 -3.84 0.28 -1.09
C TYR A 69 -3.34 1.60 -1.65
N ARG A 70 -3.90 1.97 -2.79
CA ARG A 70 -3.58 3.18 -3.53
C ARG A 70 -4.78 4.12 -3.52
N ALA A 71 -4.74 5.10 -2.61
CA ALA A 71 -5.86 6.00 -2.35
C ALA A 71 -6.26 6.83 -3.58
N GLU A 72 -5.30 7.27 -4.39
CA GLU A 72 -5.55 8.10 -5.57
C GLU A 72 -6.31 7.38 -6.69
N ARG A 73 -6.35 6.04 -6.65
CA ARG A 73 -7.08 5.19 -7.60
C ARG A 73 -8.21 4.40 -6.97
N GLU A 74 -8.33 4.47 -5.65
CA GLU A 74 -9.16 3.58 -4.84
C GLU A 74 -8.93 2.12 -5.27
N GLN A 75 -7.65 1.74 -5.37
CA GLN A 75 -7.24 0.44 -5.88
C GLN A 75 -6.50 -0.33 -4.79
N TRP A 76 -6.93 -1.57 -4.61
CA TRP A 76 -6.24 -2.57 -3.82
C TRP A 76 -5.46 -3.49 -4.74
N THR A 77 -4.29 -3.91 -4.28
CA THR A 77 -3.48 -4.92 -4.96
C THR A 77 -2.87 -5.88 -3.95
N GLU A 78 -3.18 -7.16 -4.12
CA GLU A 78 -2.46 -8.28 -3.53
C GLU A 78 -1.43 -8.80 -4.53
N TRP A 79 -0.16 -8.81 -4.11
CA TRP A 79 0.93 -9.37 -4.88
C TRP A 79 1.27 -10.74 -4.33
N THR A 80 1.51 -11.71 -5.22
CA THR A 80 2.10 -13.00 -4.87
C THR A 80 3.34 -13.25 -5.72
N LEU A 81 4.49 -13.44 -5.07
CA LEU A 81 5.72 -13.91 -5.71
C LEU A 81 5.90 -15.39 -5.37
N ILE A 82 6.04 -16.24 -6.39
CA ILE A 82 6.40 -17.65 -6.20
C ILE A 82 7.84 -17.80 -6.68
N LEU A 83 8.80 -17.82 -5.75
CA LEU A 83 10.23 -17.76 -6.08
C LEU A 83 10.92 -19.09 -5.79
N ARG A 84 11.75 -19.54 -6.73
CA ARG A 84 12.65 -20.68 -6.59
C ARG A 84 14.06 -20.31 -7.03
N ARG A 85 15.05 -20.93 -6.43
CA ARG A 85 16.43 -20.93 -6.95
C ARG A 85 16.46 -21.62 -8.31
N SER A 86 17.18 -21.06 -9.28
CA SER A 86 17.41 -21.74 -10.55
C SER A 86 18.16 -23.07 -10.33
N GLU A 87 17.92 -24.04 -11.20
CA GLU A 87 18.66 -25.31 -11.19
C GLU A 87 20.11 -25.12 -11.65
N ASP A 88 20.30 -24.25 -12.65
CA ASP A 88 21.60 -23.98 -13.27
C ASP A 88 22.48 -23.04 -12.43
N ASP A 89 21.86 -22.11 -11.69
CA ASP A 89 22.56 -21.09 -10.91
C ASP A 89 21.79 -20.74 -9.63
N LYS A 90 22.34 -21.09 -8.47
CA LYS A 90 21.69 -20.84 -7.18
C LYS A 90 21.68 -19.36 -6.78
N GLU A 91 22.43 -18.49 -7.44
CA GLU A 91 22.33 -17.04 -7.24
C GLU A 91 21.19 -16.42 -8.03
N ARG A 92 20.68 -17.13 -9.05
CA ARG A 92 19.51 -16.73 -9.83
C ARG A 92 18.23 -17.31 -9.27
N LEU A 93 17.15 -16.56 -9.48
CA LEU A 93 15.79 -16.91 -9.13
C LEU A 93 14.96 -17.04 -10.40
N VAL A 94 14.02 -17.98 -10.36
CA VAL A 94 12.95 -18.15 -11.35
C VAL A 94 11.63 -18.21 -10.61
N GLY A 95 10.57 -17.74 -11.23
CA GLY A 95 9.30 -17.66 -10.54
C GLY A 95 8.15 -17.10 -11.35
N GLU A 96 7.15 -16.63 -10.63
CA GLU A 96 5.96 -15.97 -11.15
C GLU A 96 5.60 -14.81 -10.23
N ILE A 97 5.17 -13.69 -10.84
CA ILE A 97 4.55 -12.55 -10.15
C ILE A 97 3.07 -12.58 -10.51
N ILE A 98 2.21 -12.63 -9.50
CA ILE A 98 0.76 -12.55 -9.64
C ILE A 98 0.27 -11.26 -9.00
N ASN A 99 -0.52 -10.51 -9.74
CA ASN A 99 -1.22 -9.32 -9.29
C ASN A 99 -2.72 -9.57 -9.27
N HIS A 100 -3.29 -9.55 -8.07
CA HIS A 100 -4.72 -9.61 -7.85
C HIS A 100 -5.19 -8.24 -7.40
N SER A 101 -5.92 -7.54 -8.27
CA SER A 101 -6.35 -6.16 -8.03
C SER A 101 -7.86 -6.00 -8.11
N TRP A 102 -8.38 -5.05 -7.33
CA TRP A 102 -9.76 -4.60 -7.42
C TRP A 102 -9.87 -3.12 -7.05
N TYR A 103 -10.93 -2.47 -7.54
CA TYR A 103 -11.28 -1.12 -7.08
C TYR A 103 -12.19 -1.17 -5.84
N GLY A 104 -11.98 -0.25 -4.90
CA GLY A 104 -12.77 -0.12 -3.69
C GLY A 104 -12.19 0.90 -2.71
N GLY A 105 -13.01 1.38 -1.79
CA GLY A 105 -12.58 2.25 -0.69
C GLY A 105 -11.59 1.55 0.26
N ALA A 106 -10.98 2.33 1.14
CA ALA A 106 -9.97 1.85 2.10
C ALA A 106 -10.53 0.82 3.12
N GLU A 107 -11.84 0.70 3.23
CA GLU A 107 -12.56 -0.29 4.02
C GLU A 107 -12.70 -1.65 3.32
N LEU A 108 -12.57 -1.71 1.99
CA LEU A 108 -12.71 -2.92 1.19
C LEU A 108 -11.37 -3.66 1.06
N THR A 109 -10.80 -4.04 2.20
CA THR A 109 -9.49 -4.71 2.29
C THR A 109 -9.47 -6.15 1.75
N ALA A 110 -10.55 -6.61 1.13
CA ALA A 110 -10.65 -7.90 0.48
C ALA A 110 -11.45 -7.71 -0.82
N PRO A 111 -11.23 -8.55 -1.84
CA PRO A 111 -11.99 -8.47 -3.08
C PRO A 111 -13.49 -8.53 -2.79
N PRO A 112 -14.27 -7.50 -3.15
CA PRO A 112 -15.70 -7.48 -2.89
C PRO A 112 -16.45 -8.27 -3.97
N THR A 113 -17.77 -8.42 -3.82
CA THR A 113 -18.62 -8.88 -4.92
C THR A 113 -18.68 -7.82 -6.04
N CYS A 114 -19.05 -8.24 -7.26
CA CYS A 114 -19.11 -7.32 -8.42
C CYS A 114 -20.14 -6.18 -8.28
N GLU A 115 -21.04 -6.23 -7.30
CA GLU A 115 -21.97 -5.13 -7.00
C GLU A 115 -21.27 -3.93 -6.33
N HIS A 116 -20.08 -4.15 -5.75
CA HIS A 116 -19.35 -3.17 -4.95
C HIS A 116 -18.00 -2.78 -5.54
N THR A 117 -17.68 -3.24 -6.75
CA THR A 117 -16.48 -2.83 -7.47
C THR A 117 -16.74 -2.65 -8.96
N ARG A 118 -16.08 -1.66 -9.56
CA ARG A 118 -16.17 -1.43 -11.00
C ARG A 118 -15.31 -2.40 -11.81
N ALA A 119 -14.24 -2.93 -11.21
CA ALA A 119 -13.39 -3.93 -11.84
C ALA A 119 -12.55 -4.69 -10.80
N HIS A 120 -12.35 -5.98 -11.05
CA HIS A 120 -11.56 -6.90 -10.25
C HIS A 120 -10.94 -7.92 -11.22
N TRP A 121 -9.62 -8.04 -11.21
CA TRP A 121 -8.87 -8.88 -12.12
C TRP A 121 -7.67 -9.54 -11.45
N VAL A 122 -7.16 -10.59 -12.10
CA VAL A 122 -5.93 -11.29 -11.77
C VAL A 122 -5.07 -11.35 -13.02
N VAL A 123 -3.82 -10.91 -12.91
CA VAL A 123 -2.82 -11.04 -13.96
C VAL A 123 -1.57 -11.72 -13.43
N SER A 124 -0.85 -12.42 -14.31
CA SER A 124 0.43 -13.05 -13.99
C SER A 124 1.50 -12.72 -15.02
N THR A 125 2.75 -12.80 -14.58
CA THR A 125 3.94 -12.74 -15.43
C THR A 125 4.94 -13.78 -14.94
N ASP A 126 5.63 -14.42 -15.87
CA ASP A 126 6.81 -15.20 -15.51
C ASP A 126 7.86 -14.24 -14.95
N ALA A 127 8.70 -14.71 -14.03
CA ALA A 127 9.64 -13.85 -13.34
C ALA A 127 11.04 -14.46 -13.29
N GLU A 128 12.03 -13.59 -13.34
CA GLU A 128 13.39 -13.91 -12.96
C GLU A 128 13.85 -12.97 -11.85
N GLY A 129 14.91 -13.40 -11.17
CA GLY A 129 15.54 -12.58 -10.17
C GLY A 129 16.96 -12.99 -9.89
N TYR A 130 17.59 -12.24 -9.01
CA TYR A 130 18.91 -12.53 -8.49
C TYR A 130 19.08 -11.89 -7.12
N VAL A 131 20.10 -12.33 -6.40
CA VAL A 131 20.46 -11.79 -5.10
C VAL A 131 21.83 -11.16 -5.21
N THR A 132 21.97 -9.91 -4.80
CA THR A 132 23.26 -9.22 -4.80
C THR A 132 23.37 -8.35 -3.55
N ASN A 133 24.49 -8.45 -2.83
CA ASN A 133 24.75 -7.64 -1.63
C ASN A 133 23.64 -7.67 -0.55
N GLY A 134 22.88 -8.77 -0.45
CA GLY A 134 21.75 -8.89 0.49
C GLY A 134 20.42 -8.32 -0.02
N ASP A 135 20.43 -7.71 -1.20
CA ASP A 135 19.23 -7.26 -1.90
C ASP A 135 18.73 -8.34 -2.86
N ILE A 136 17.41 -8.47 -2.93
CA ILE A 136 16.72 -9.32 -3.89
C ILE A 136 16.18 -8.43 -4.99
N HIS A 137 16.40 -8.85 -6.24
CA HIS A 137 15.77 -8.29 -7.42
C HIS A 137 14.86 -9.33 -8.05
N VAL A 138 13.61 -8.97 -8.33
CA VAL A 138 12.64 -9.81 -9.03
C VAL A 138 11.94 -8.96 -10.08
N GLN A 139 11.94 -9.40 -11.33
CA GLN A 139 11.30 -8.69 -12.44
C GLN A 139 10.43 -9.64 -13.26
N GLY A 140 9.32 -9.11 -13.77
CA GLY A 140 8.49 -9.79 -14.76
C GLY A 140 9.24 -9.94 -16.08
N LEU A 141 8.94 -11.01 -16.80
CA LEU A 141 9.54 -11.38 -18.07
C LEU A 141 8.49 -11.46 -19.19
N GLY A 142 8.91 -11.04 -20.39
CA GLY A 142 8.16 -11.26 -21.62
C GLY A 142 6.82 -10.52 -21.65
N GLU A 143 5.74 -11.29 -21.70
CA GLU A 143 4.37 -10.78 -21.76
C GLU A 143 3.62 -11.13 -20.47
N TRP A 144 2.70 -10.25 -20.10
CA TRP A 144 1.76 -10.52 -19.01
C TRP A 144 0.53 -11.27 -19.53
N ARG A 145 -0.13 -11.97 -18.62
CA ARG A 145 -1.34 -12.74 -18.90
C ARG A 145 -2.49 -12.20 -18.07
N LEU A 146 -3.66 -12.05 -18.69
CA LEU A 146 -4.91 -11.88 -17.97
C LEU A 146 -5.43 -13.26 -17.58
N ASP A 147 -5.20 -13.66 -16.34
CA ASP A 147 -5.65 -14.96 -15.84
C ASP A 147 -7.15 -14.94 -15.57
N GLU A 148 -7.65 -13.85 -14.98
CA GLU A 148 -9.07 -13.71 -14.66
C GLU A 148 -9.54 -12.25 -14.71
N ALA A 149 -10.73 -12.02 -15.26
CA ALA A 149 -11.48 -10.77 -15.14
C ALA A 149 -12.77 -11.06 -14.37
N VAL A 150 -12.69 -11.01 -13.05
CA VAL A 150 -13.78 -11.41 -12.14
C VAL A 150 -14.97 -10.46 -12.27
N CYS A 151 -14.70 -9.16 -12.27
CA CYS A 151 -15.70 -8.11 -12.43
C CYS A 151 -15.22 -7.07 -13.44
N GLY A 152 -16.13 -6.59 -14.28
CA GLY A 152 -15.85 -5.52 -15.24
C GLY A 152 -14.77 -5.89 -16.27
N PRO A 153 -14.24 -4.90 -17.00
CA PRO A 153 -13.09 -5.13 -17.88
C PRO A 153 -11.81 -5.32 -17.05
N GLY A 154 -10.87 -6.12 -17.57
CA GLY A 154 -9.50 -6.18 -17.06
C GLY A 154 -8.73 -4.86 -17.25
N PRO A 155 -7.42 -4.81 -16.94
CA PRO A 155 -6.67 -3.56 -16.87
C PRO A 155 -6.40 -2.89 -18.23
N GLY A 156 -6.73 -3.54 -19.36
CA GLY A 156 -6.54 -2.99 -20.71
C GLY A 156 -5.08 -2.86 -21.16
N GLY A 157 -4.14 -3.20 -20.28
CA GLY A 157 -2.69 -3.13 -20.45
C GLY A 157 -2.03 -3.37 -19.08
N TYR A 158 -0.76 -3.76 -19.09
CA TYR A 158 -0.01 -4.01 -17.85
C TYR A 158 1.48 -3.78 -18.08
N ASN A 159 2.13 -3.08 -17.15
CA ASN A 159 3.58 -2.96 -17.17
C ASN A 159 4.17 -4.03 -16.26
N LEU A 160 5.26 -4.66 -16.69
CA LEU A 160 5.90 -5.71 -15.91
C LEU A 160 6.51 -5.12 -14.64
N ASP A 161 6.21 -5.72 -13.50
CA ASP A 161 6.72 -5.27 -12.23
C ASP A 161 8.20 -5.57 -12.06
N HIS A 162 8.86 -4.71 -11.30
CA HIS A 162 10.24 -4.92 -10.88
C HIS A 162 10.35 -4.54 -9.41
N PHE A 163 10.42 -5.56 -8.56
CA PHE A 163 10.63 -5.42 -7.13
C PHE A 163 12.11 -5.54 -6.80
N SER A 164 12.64 -4.57 -6.06
CA SER A 164 14.02 -4.61 -5.57
C SER A 164 14.12 -4.08 -4.15
N GLY A 165 15.01 -4.66 -3.34
CA GLY A 165 15.26 -4.23 -1.97
C GLY A 165 15.78 -5.32 -1.05
N ALA A 166 15.79 -5.03 0.25
CA ALA A 166 16.48 -5.85 1.25
C ALA A 166 15.61 -7.00 1.78
N LEU A 167 16.25 -8.14 2.04
CA LEU A 167 15.66 -9.23 2.79
C LEU A 167 15.90 -9.05 4.30
N GLU A 168 14.84 -8.82 5.07
CA GLU A 168 14.88 -8.80 6.52
C GLU A 168 14.61 -10.20 7.09
N HIS A 169 15.69 -10.93 7.34
CA HIS A 169 15.65 -12.32 7.79
C HIS A 169 14.88 -12.52 9.10
N SER A 170 14.99 -11.57 10.04
CA SER A 170 14.36 -11.67 11.37
C SER A 170 12.83 -11.55 11.32
N LEU A 171 12.30 -10.94 10.26
CA LEU A 171 10.85 -10.75 10.06
C LEU A 171 10.29 -11.66 8.96
N HIS A 172 11.15 -12.37 8.23
CA HIS A 172 10.80 -13.09 6.99
C HIS A 172 10.11 -12.17 5.97
N GLU A 173 10.64 -10.96 5.82
CA GLU A 173 10.07 -9.91 4.98
C GLU A 173 11.06 -9.41 3.93
N PHE A 174 10.57 -9.21 2.71
CA PHE A 174 11.29 -8.55 1.63
C PHE A 174 10.77 -7.11 1.53
N GLN A 175 11.61 -6.17 1.99
CA GLN A 175 11.33 -4.73 2.00
C GLN A 175 11.72 -4.15 0.64
N SER A 176 10.76 -3.96 -0.25
CA SER A 176 11.04 -3.63 -1.63
C SER A 176 10.40 -2.33 -2.11
N VAL A 177 10.86 -1.89 -3.26
CA VAL A 177 10.20 -0.88 -4.10
C VAL A 177 9.79 -1.54 -5.41
N ASN A 178 8.56 -1.28 -5.86
CA ASN A 178 8.12 -1.59 -7.22
C ASN A 178 8.55 -0.46 -8.15
N ASN A 179 9.05 -0.84 -9.33
CA ASN A 179 9.43 0.04 -10.42
C ASN A 179 8.91 -0.52 -11.75
N ASP A 180 7.60 -0.53 -11.92
CA ASP A 180 6.92 -1.05 -13.12
C ASP A 180 7.10 -0.16 -14.37
N GLY A 181 7.66 1.04 -14.22
CA GLY A 181 7.80 2.02 -15.31
C GLY A 181 6.48 2.71 -15.70
N GLY A 182 5.39 2.42 -14.99
CA GLY A 182 4.07 3.00 -15.16
C GLY A 182 3.67 3.83 -13.95
N VAL A 183 2.72 3.32 -13.18
CA VAL A 183 2.09 4.06 -12.07
C VAL A 183 2.73 3.70 -10.73
N SER A 184 3.47 2.59 -10.70
CA SER A 184 4.12 2.01 -9.54
C SER A 184 5.63 2.23 -9.67
N VAL A 185 6.03 3.51 -9.68
CA VAL A 185 7.44 3.94 -9.76
C VAL A 185 7.91 4.34 -8.37
N ASN A 186 8.95 3.67 -7.86
CA ASN A 186 9.45 3.78 -6.49
C ASN A 186 8.36 3.53 -5.44
N GLU A 187 7.41 2.62 -5.69
CA GLU A 187 6.31 2.34 -4.77
C GLU A 187 6.75 1.35 -3.68
N PRO A 188 6.80 1.75 -2.40
CA PRO A 188 7.18 0.84 -1.33
C PRO A 188 6.20 -0.32 -1.20
N THR A 189 6.72 -1.54 -1.28
CA THR A 189 5.94 -2.77 -1.21
C THR A 189 6.61 -3.74 -0.24
N VAL A 190 5.88 -4.19 0.77
CA VAL A 190 6.41 -5.12 1.77
C VAL A 190 5.84 -6.50 1.54
N PHE A 191 6.73 -7.42 1.21
CA PHE A 191 6.40 -8.82 1.06
C PHE A 191 6.71 -9.57 2.34
N ARG A 192 5.86 -10.52 2.72
CA ARG A 192 6.14 -11.53 3.74
C ARG A 192 6.09 -12.91 3.12
N ARG A 193 7.05 -13.75 3.47
CA ARG A 193 7.01 -15.16 3.08
C ARG A 193 5.95 -15.89 3.88
N VAL A 194 4.94 -16.41 3.20
CA VAL A 194 3.77 -17.06 3.83
C VAL A 194 3.77 -18.58 3.65
N LEU A 195 4.53 -19.11 2.68
CA LEU A 195 4.66 -20.56 2.47
C LEU A 195 6.08 -20.92 2.05
N CYS A 196 6.54 -22.08 2.51
CA CYS A 196 7.76 -22.71 2.04
C CYS A 196 7.45 -23.57 0.82
N LEU A 197 8.32 -23.52 -0.19
CA LEU A 197 8.25 -24.47 -1.30
C LEU A 197 9.14 -25.66 -0.93
N THR A 198 8.54 -26.77 -0.52
CA THR A 198 9.24 -28.05 -0.44
C THR A 198 9.39 -28.60 -1.85
N GLY A 199 10.61 -29.01 -2.22
CA GLY A 199 10.92 -29.45 -3.58
C GLY A 199 9.95 -30.51 -4.09
N GLY A 200 9.18 -30.18 -5.14
CA GLY A 200 8.48 -31.17 -5.94
C GLY A 200 7.05 -30.86 -6.39
N ASP A 201 6.27 -29.99 -5.73
CA ASP A 201 4.86 -29.80 -6.16
C ASP A 201 4.27 -28.43 -5.82
N GLN A 202 3.44 -27.92 -6.73
CA GLN A 202 2.74 -26.64 -6.62
C GLN A 202 1.34 -26.83 -6.04
N PRO A 203 1.01 -26.37 -4.82
CA PRO A 203 -0.37 -26.02 -4.54
C PRO A 203 -0.68 -24.71 -5.27
N ARG A 204 -1.67 -24.75 -6.19
CA ARG A 204 -2.41 -23.52 -6.54
C ARG A 204 -2.93 -22.94 -5.23
N VAL A 205 -2.43 -21.77 -4.86
CA VAL A 205 -2.78 -21.12 -3.60
C VAL A 205 -4.27 -20.81 -3.61
N ASP A 206 -5.00 -21.39 -2.65
CA ASP A 206 -6.34 -20.94 -2.33
C ASP A 206 -6.22 -19.55 -1.71
N LEU A 207 -6.61 -18.53 -2.48
CA LEU A 207 -6.57 -17.12 -2.12
C LEU A 207 -7.68 -16.78 -1.13
N LYS A 208 -7.78 -17.51 0.00
CA LYS A 208 -8.70 -17.08 1.05
C LYS A 208 -8.22 -15.71 1.55
N PRO A 209 -9.06 -14.66 1.50
CA PRO A 209 -8.67 -13.33 1.92
C PRO A 209 -8.24 -13.33 3.39
N PRO A 210 -7.22 -12.53 3.77
CA PRO A 210 -6.95 -12.29 5.17
C PRO A 210 -8.20 -11.68 5.85
N PRO A 211 -8.42 -11.91 7.15
CA PRO A 211 -9.55 -11.32 7.85
C PRO A 211 -9.48 -9.78 7.75
N PRO A 212 -10.63 -9.09 7.66
CA PRO A 212 -10.68 -7.64 7.58
C PRO A 212 -9.99 -7.00 8.78
N PHE A 213 -9.18 -5.97 8.54
CA PHE A 213 -8.53 -5.22 9.60
C PHE A 213 -9.58 -4.39 10.34
N LEU A 214 -9.85 -4.74 11.59
CA LEU A 214 -10.58 -3.87 12.51
C LEU A 214 -9.52 -3.14 13.36
N PRO A 215 -9.37 -1.80 13.23
CA PRO A 215 -8.51 -1.07 14.17
C PRO A 215 -9.00 -1.32 15.60
N PRO A 216 -8.09 -1.34 16.59
CA PRO A 216 -8.49 -1.51 17.99
C PRO A 216 -9.54 -0.44 18.33
N PRO A 217 -10.62 -0.79 19.05
CA PRO A 217 -11.63 0.18 19.43
C PRO A 217 -10.94 1.32 20.16
N ARG A 218 -11.08 2.54 19.64
CA ARG A 218 -10.61 3.73 20.36
C ARG A 218 -11.39 3.77 21.66
N GLY A 219 -10.74 3.41 22.75
CA GLY A 219 -11.28 3.63 24.08
C GLY A 219 -11.54 5.12 24.21
N CYS A 220 -12.79 5.52 24.16
CA CYS A 220 -13.21 6.79 24.75
C CYS A 220 -13.08 6.59 26.27
N GLU A 221 -11.88 6.73 26.80
CA GLU A 221 -11.72 7.02 28.22
C GLU A 221 -12.27 8.43 28.44
N LEU A 222 -13.50 8.48 28.94
CA LEU A 222 -14.08 9.67 29.53
C LEU A 222 -13.31 9.93 30.83
N TRP A 223 -12.37 10.87 30.78
CA TRP A 223 -11.84 11.56 31.96
C TRP A 223 -12.59 12.89 32.12
#